data_AF-A0A6G0Q3Q7-F1
#
_entry.id   AF-A0A6G0Q3Q7-F1
#
_cell.length_a   1.000
_cell.length_b   1.000
_cell.length_c   1.000
_cell.angle_alpha   90.00
_cell.angle_beta   90.00
_cell.angle_gamma   90.00
#
_symmetry.space_group_name_H-M   'P 1'
#
loop_
_entity.id
_entity.type
_entity.pdbx_description
1 polymer ?
#
loop_
_entity_poly.entity_id
_entity_poly.type
_entity_poly.pdbx_seq_one_letter_code
_entity_poly.pdbx_strand_id
1 'polypeptide(L)'
;MSMRDYVQKTRHLVSYIVTHPIDVASQVHVFIFGMREGMTRYCLTRAKPSTLEAAFALALREDYTVASSYARALTPDARASAPEPMEIDAI
;
A
#
# COMPACT_ATOMS: atom_id res chain seq x y z
N MET A 1 6.26 -10.36 6.73
CA MET A 1 4.92 -10.77 6.24
C MET A 1 4.54 -9.85 5.11
N SER A 2 4.07 -10.39 3.99
CA SER A 2 3.68 -9.62 2.80
C SER A 2 2.29 -9.00 2.96
N MET A 3 1.94 -8.04 2.09
CA MET A 3 0.59 -7.47 2.05
C MET A 3 -0.46 -8.52 1.69
N ARG A 4 -0.10 -9.52 0.87
CA ARG A 4 -0.98 -10.64 0.50
C ARG A 4 -1.29 -11.53 1.70
N ASP A 5 -0.27 -11.92 2.48
CA ASP A 5 -0.49 -12.72 3.70
C ASP A 5 -1.31 -11.94 4.74
N TYR A 6 -1.13 -10.62 4.82
CA TYR A 6 -1.90 -9.75 5.71
C TYR A 6 -3.39 -9.71 5.32
N VAL A 7 -3.69 -9.38 4.06
CA VAL A 7 -5.06 -9.38 3.53
C VAL A 7 -5.73 -10.77 3.68
N GLN A 8 -5.01 -11.85 3.38
CA GLN A 8 -5.54 -13.21 3.56
C GLN A 8 -5.83 -13.53 5.03
N LYS A 9 -4.95 -13.17 5.97
CA LYS A 9 -5.18 -13.35 7.41
C LYS A 9 -6.32 -12.49 7.93
N THR A 10 -6.51 -11.26 7.43
CA THR A 10 -7.66 -10.43 7.80
C THR A 10 -8.96 -11.03 7.27
N ARG A 11 -9.05 -11.42 5.99
CA ARG A 11 -10.25 -12.06 5.45
C ARG A 11 -10.58 -13.37 6.18
N HIS A 12 -9.56 -14.17 6.52
CA HIS A 12 -9.71 -15.36 7.35
C HIS A 12 -10.26 -15.00 8.74
N LEU A 13 -9.65 -14.06 9.47
CA LEU A 13 -10.10 -13.63 10.80
C LEU A 13 -11.56 -13.15 10.79
N VAL A 14 -11.94 -12.34 9.81
CA VAL A 14 -13.32 -11.83 9.64
C VAL A 14 -14.30 -12.99 9.44
N SER A 15 -13.91 -14.03 8.70
CA SER A 15 -14.72 -15.25 8.53
C SER A 15 -14.93 -16.08 9.80
N TYR A 16 -14.25 -15.78 10.91
CA TYR A 16 -14.45 -16.44 12.21
C TYR A 16 -15.32 -15.61 13.18
N ILE A 17 -15.58 -14.32 12.91
CA ILE A 17 -16.32 -13.40 13.80
C ILE A 17 -17.86 -13.56 13.61
N VAL A 18 -18.30 -14.75 13.18
CA VAL A 18 -19.68 -15.05 12.74
C VAL A 18 -20.73 -14.82 13.84
N THR A 19 -20.37 -15.01 15.11
CA THR A 19 -21.33 -14.94 16.23
C THR A 19 -21.68 -13.52 16.68
N HIS A 20 -20.76 -12.56 16.51
CA HIS A 20 -20.92 -11.17 16.94
C HIS A 20 -20.18 -10.25 15.93
N PRO A 21 -20.79 -9.96 14.77
CA PRO A 21 -20.13 -9.18 13.73
C PRO A 21 -19.84 -7.74 14.18
N ILE A 22 -18.56 -7.39 14.21
CA ILE A 22 -18.08 -6.00 14.31
C ILE A 22 -18.61 -5.22 13.09
N ASP A 23 -18.97 -3.95 13.23
CA ASP A 23 -19.45 -3.15 12.10
C ASP A 23 -18.35 -2.96 11.03
N VAL A 24 -18.76 -2.78 9.77
CA VAL A 24 -17.83 -2.75 8.63
C VAL A 24 -16.85 -1.56 8.69
N ALA A 25 -17.26 -0.41 9.26
CA ALA A 25 -16.37 0.75 9.38
C ALA A 25 -15.29 0.50 10.44
N SER A 26 -15.64 -0.10 11.59
CA SER A 26 -14.67 -0.55 12.60
C SER A 26 -13.75 -1.65 12.06
N GLN A 27 -14.26 -2.62 11.30
CA GLN A 27 -13.43 -3.65 10.66
C GLN A 27 -12.40 -3.03 9.70
N VAL A 28 -12.81 -2.08 8.86
CA VAL A 28 -11.92 -1.34 7.96
C VAL A 28 -10.92 -0.48 8.75
N HIS A 29 -11.35 0.19 9.81
CA HIS A 29 -10.48 1.01 10.65
C HIS A 29 -9.38 0.17 11.32
N VAL A 30 -9.76 -0.98 11.92
CA VAL A 30 -8.82 -1.94 12.52
C VAL A 30 -7.85 -2.51 11.48
N PHE A 31 -8.32 -2.80 10.26
CA PHE A 31 -7.44 -3.22 9.16
C PHE A 31 -6.41 -2.14 8.79
N ILE A 32 -6.82 -0.88 8.58
CA ILE A 32 -5.93 0.22 8.20
C ILE A 32 -4.93 0.54 9.34
N PHE A 33 -5.40 0.55 10.58
CA PHE A 33 -4.58 0.77 11.77
C PHE A 33 -3.55 -0.35 11.98
N GLY A 34 -3.95 -1.61 11.77
CA GLY A 34 -3.10 -2.80 11.90
C GLY A 34 -2.06 -2.99 10.78
N MET A 35 -2.09 -2.19 9.72
CA MET A 35 -1.01 -2.16 8.72
C MET A 35 0.29 -1.63 9.33
N ARG A 36 1.44 -1.95 8.72
CA ARG A 36 2.67 -1.17 8.95
C ARG A 36 2.49 0.25 8.42
N GLU A 37 3.07 1.22 9.10
CA GLU A 37 3.14 2.59 8.61
C GLU A 37 3.96 2.71 7.32
N GLY A 38 3.62 3.71 6.50
CA GLY A 38 4.17 3.93 5.16
C GLY A 38 3.09 4.31 4.15
N MET A 39 3.50 4.42 2.88
CA MET A 39 2.66 4.94 1.78
C MET A 39 1.32 4.20 1.64
N THR A 40 1.31 2.86 1.76
CA THR A 40 0.10 2.05 1.67
C THR A 40 -0.95 2.46 2.71
N ARG A 41 -0.57 2.58 4.00
CA ARG A 41 -1.47 3.04 5.07
C ARG A 41 -2.00 4.44 4.77
N TYR A 42 -1.13 5.37 4.37
CA TYR A 42 -1.49 6.75 4.04
C TYR A 42 -2.53 6.82 2.91
N CYS A 43 -2.32 6.06 1.82
CA CYS A 43 -3.26 5.98 0.71
C CYS A 43 -4.64 5.46 1.17
N LEU A 44 -4.71 4.42 2.02
CA LEU A 44 -5.99 3.93 2.55
C LEU A 44 -6.68 4.96 3.45
N THR A 45 -5.96 5.58 4.38
CA THR A 45 -6.52 6.62 5.29
C THR A 45 -7.07 7.81 4.50
N ARG A 46 -6.41 8.21 3.42
CA ARG A 46 -6.88 9.28 2.52
C ARG A 46 -8.08 8.86 1.68
N ALA A 47 -8.09 7.63 1.18
CA ALA A 47 -9.16 7.11 0.31
C ALA A 47 -10.47 6.77 1.04
N LYS A 48 -10.42 6.53 2.36
CA LYS A 48 -11.58 6.19 3.21
C LYS A 48 -12.47 5.07 2.60
N PRO A 49 -11.92 3.87 2.33
CA PRO A 49 -12.69 2.77 1.77
C PRO A 49 -13.89 2.42 2.66
N SER A 50 -15.06 2.24 2.05
CA SER A 50 -16.32 1.95 2.76
C SER A 50 -16.53 0.47 3.07
N THR A 51 -15.70 -0.43 2.52
CA THR A 51 -15.77 -1.88 2.73
C THR A 51 -14.37 -2.48 2.87
N LEU A 52 -14.27 -3.64 3.54
CA LEU A 52 -13.00 -4.37 3.64
C LEU A 52 -12.45 -4.77 2.27
N GLU A 53 -13.30 -5.20 1.33
CA GLU A 53 -12.84 -5.59 -0.01
C GLU A 53 -12.29 -4.40 -0.81
N ALA A 54 -12.87 -3.20 -0.66
CA ALA A 54 -12.28 -1.98 -1.20
C ALA A 54 -10.93 -1.65 -0.53
N ALA A 55 -10.80 -1.85 0.78
CA ALA A 55 -9.55 -1.68 1.50
C ALA A 55 -8.48 -2.71 1.09
N PHE A 56 -8.85 -3.99 0.89
CA PHE A 56 -7.97 -5.06 0.44
C PHE A 56 -7.47 -4.80 -1.00
N ALA A 57 -8.38 -4.47 -1.92
CA ALA A 57 -8.02 -4.14 -3.31
C ALA A 57 -7.08 -2.93 -3.37
N LEU A 58 -7.35 -1.89 -2.58
CA LEU A 58 -6.48 -0.72 -2.48
C LEU A 58 -5.11 -1.09 -1.87
N ALA A 59 -5.07 -1.82 -0.76
CA ALA A 59 -3.81 -2.23 -0.11
C ALA A 59 -2.90 -3.03 -1.05
N LEU A 60 -3.47 -3.98 -1.81
CA LEU A 60 -2.73 -4.77 -2.80
C LEU A 60 -2.26 -3.93 -3.99
N ARG A 61 -3.06 -2.96 -4.44
CA ARG A 61 -2.70 -2.05 -5.53
C ARG A 61 -1.53 -1.13 -5.12
N GLU A 62 -1.63 -0.46 -3.98
CA GLU A 62 -0.60 0.48 -3.53
C GLU A 62 0.72 -0.24 -3.17
N ASP A 63 0.66 -1.44 -2.58
CA ASP A 63 1.84 -2.30 -2.34
C ASP A 63 2.54 -2.68 -3.65
N TYR A 64 1.77 -3.03 -4.70
CA TYR A 64 2.31 -3.28 -6.04
C TYR A 64 2.87 -2.01 -6.70
N THR A 65 2.21 -0.85 -6.58
CA THR A 65 2.70 0.44 -7.11
C THR A 65 4.05 0.80 -6.47
N VAL A 66 4.17 0.64 -5.14
CA VAL A 66 5.43 0.87 -4.43
C VAL A 66 6.51 -0.10 -4.91
N ALA A 67 6.24 -1.42 -4.92
CA ALA A 67 7.21 -2.42 -5.35
C ALA A 67 7.68 -2.23 -6.82
N SER A 68 6.75 -1.94 -7.73
CA SER A 68 7.06 -1.70 -9.15
C SER A 68 7.79 -0.38 -9.38
N SER A 69 7.53 0.67 -8.58
CA SER A 69 8.29 1.93 -8.65
C SER A 69 9.76 1.73 -8.29
N TYR A 70 10.08 0.93 -7.25
CA TYR A 70 11.45 0.56 -6.91
C TYR A 70 12.10 -0.31 -7.98
N ALA A 71 11.38 -1.30 -8.53
CA ALA A 71 11.89 -2.13 -9.63
C ALA A 71 12.25 -1.28 -10.86
N ARG A 72 11.43 -0.29 -11.22
CA ARG A 72 11.72 0.63 -12.33
C ARG A 72 12.89 1.56 -12.02
N ALA A 73 12.99 2.10 -10.81
CA ALA A 73 14.12 2.93 -10.37
C ALA A 73 15.49 2.20 -10.37
N LEU A 74 15.48 0.88 -10.36
CA LEU A 74 16.67 0.02 -10.46
C LEU A 74 17.05 -0.35 -11.91
N THR A 75 16.22 -0.03 -12.91
CA THR A 75 16.59 -0.23 -14.33
C THR A 75 17.65 0.79 -14.79
N PRO A 76 18.74 0.37 -15.46
CA PRO A 76 19.79 1.30 -15.91
C PRO A 76 19.30 2.39 -16.88
N ASP A 77 18.32 2.05 -17.72
CA ASP A 77 17.71 2.92 -18.73
C ASP A 77 17.18 4.24 -18.14
N ALA A 78 16.58 4.17 -16.95
CA ALA A 78 16.07 5.33 -16.21
C ALA A 78 17.16 6.35 -15.81
N ARG A 79 18.45 5.98 -15.85
CA ARG A 79 19.58 6.91 -15.63
C ARG A 79 20.12 7.52 -16.92
N ALA A 80 19.90 6.89 -18.07
CA ALA A 80 20.33 7.40 -19.37
C ALA A 80 19.50 8.60 -19.86
N SER A 81 18.30 8.80 -19.29
CA SER A 81 17.43 9.95 -19.56
C SER A 81 17.54 11.08 -18.53
N ALA A 82 18.51 11.03 -17.61
CA ALA A 82 18.86 12.21 -16.82
C ALA A 82 19.54 13.24 -17.74
N PRO A 83 19.22 14.55 -17.65
CA PRO A 83 20.00 15.57 -18.33
C PRO A 83 21.46 15.50 -17.91
N GLU A 84 22.40 15.76 -18.82
CA GLU A 84 23.79 15.96 -18.41
C GLU A 84 23.88 17.08 -17.36
N PRO A 85 24.69 16.92 -16.31
CA PRO A 85 24.89 17.97 -15.33
C PRO A 85 25.55 19.15 -16.03
N MET A 86 24.83 20.27 -16.10
CA MET A 86 25.36 21.53 -16.63
C MET A 86 26.63 21.89 -15.86
N GLU A 87 27.77 21.97 -16.55
CA GLU A 87 29.00 22.46 -15.94
C GLU A 87 28.80 23.92 -15.52
N ILE A 88 29.12 24.20 -14.25
CA ILE A 88 29.07 25.54 -13.67
C ILE A 88 30.52 25.90 -13.36
N ASP A 89 31.13 26.68 -14.24
CA ASP A 89 32.46 27.24 -14.00
C ASP A 89 32.45 28.07 -12.71
N ALA A 90 33.41 27.78 -11.82
CA ALA A 90 33.66 28.57 -10.64
C ALA A 90 34.51 29.80 -11.00
N ILE A 91 34.07 30.98 -10.55
CA ILE A 91 34.74 32.28 -10.71
C ILE A 91 35.80 32.45 -9.62
#